data_AF-A0A9D9QXY7-F1
#
_entry.id   AF-A0A9D9QXY7-F1
#
_cell.length_a   1.000
_cell.length_b   1.000
_cell.length_c   1.000
_cell.angle_alpha   90.00
_cell.angle_beta   90.00
_cell.angle_gamma   90.00
#
_symmetry.space_group_name_H-M   'P 1'
#
loop_
_entity.id
_entity.type
_entity.pdbx_description
1 polymer ?
#
loop_
_entity_poly.entity_id
_entity_poly.type
_entity_poly.pdbx_seq_one_letter_code
_entity_poly.pdbx_strand_id
1 'polypeptide(L)'
;MFTSTQQQNLAGALQNVLADKLVSLQVRYDELTITVRAEDILAVSEMLHDNPVLSFDTLIDLCGIDYLVYGEGLSAKHGLRDRRFAVIYHLLSVNLNHRLRIRVLAENNEFPVIDSVTEIWPAANWFEREAFDLYGVVFSGHPDLRRILTDYGFIGNPFRKDFPLTGYVEMRYDAEQKRVIYQPVSIEPREITPHVIREEYYGDCES
;
A
#
# COMPACT_ATOMS: atom_id res chain seq x y z
N MET A 1 -15.50 7.69 22.26
CA MET A 1 -14.79 6.44 21.90
C MET A 1 -13.62 6.32 22.85
N PHE A 2 -13.72 5.45 23.86
CA PHE A 2 -12.63 5.23 24.81
C PHE A 2 -11.58 4.36 24.15
N THR A 3 -10.41 4.93 23.83
CA THR A 3 -9.23 4.15 23.43
C THR A 3 -8.79 3.29 24.61
N SER A 4 -8.47 2.01 24.37
CA SER A 4 -8.00 1.09 25.41
C SER A 4 -6.72 1.61 26.07
N THR A 5 -6.63 1.53 27.40
CA THR A 5 -5.43 1.91 28.19
C THR A 5 -4.16 1.24 27.67
N GLN A 6 -4.29 0.01 27.15
CA GLN A 6 -3.20 -0.75 26.54
C GLN A 6 -2.60 -0.03 25.32
N GLN A 7 -3.45 0.56 24.48
CA GLN A 7 -3.01 1.28 23.28
C GLN A 7 -2.36 2.61 23.59
N GLN A 8 -2.82 3.29 24.65
CA GLN A 8 -2.18 4.52 25.12
C GLN A 8 -0.77 4.25 25.65
N ASN A 9 -0.58 3.15 26.38
CA ASN A 9 0.73 2.73 26.85
C ASN A 9 1.67 2.36 25.69
N LEU A 10 1.17 1.61 24.71
CA LEU A 10 1.94 1.25 23.51
C LEU A 10 2.31 2.49 22.69
N ALA A 11 1.38 3.43 22.53
CA ALA A 11 1.63 4.69 21.84
C ALA A 11 2.73 5.50 22.54
N GLY A 12 2.71 5.58 23.87
CA GLY A 12 3.77 6.23 24.66
C GLY A 12 5.12 5.54 24.50
N ALA A 13 5.15 4.20 24.53
CA ALA A 13 6.37 3.43 24.29
C ALA A 13 6.95 3.70 22.89
N LEU A 14 6.10 3.71 21.86
CA LEU A 14 6.52 3.99 20.49
C LEU A 14 7.02 5.42 20.29
N GLN A 15 6.41 6.42 20.95
CA GLN A 15 6.92 7.79 20.93
C GLN A 15 8.32 7.90 21.55
N ASN A 16 8.55 7.19 22.66
CA ASN A 16 9.86 7.19 23.33
C ASN A 16 10.93 6.46 22.52
N VAL A 17 10.58 5.34 21.89
CA VAL A 17 11.52 4.51 21.12
C VAL A 17 11.82 5.15 19.76
N LEU A 18 10.81 5.53 18.99
CA LEU A 18 10.99 6.00 17.62
C LEU A 18 11.35 7.48 17.52
N ALA A 19 11.05 8.27 18.56
CA ALA A 19 11.42 9.68 18.70
C ALA A 19 11.30 10.50 17.40
N ASP A 20 12.44 10.83 16.78
CA ASP A 20 12.58 11.67 15.59
C ASP A 20 12.14 10.99 14.27
N LYS A 21 12.04 9.66 14.25
CA LYS A 21 11.68 8.87 13.05
C LYS A 21 10.16 8.74 12.87
N LEU A 22 9.40 9.14 13.88
CA LEU A 22 7.94 9.08 13.87
C LEU A 22 7.35 10.35 13.24
N VAL A 23 6.78 10.24 12.04
CA VAL A 23 6.12 11.36 11.36
C VAL A 23 4.75 11.64 11.96
N SER A 24 3.97 10.59 12.20
CA SER A 24 2.66 10.72 12.83
C SER A 24 2.27 9.45 13.56
N LEU A 25 1.56 9.58 14.67
CA LEU A 25 0.95 8.46 15.37
C LEU A 25 -0.55 8.72 15.52
N GLN A 26 -1.36 7.74 15.17
CA GLN A 26 -2.81 7.83 15.24
C GLN A 26 -3.40 6.56 15.82
N VAL A 27 -4.30 6.72 16.78
CA VAL A 27 -5.14 5.64 17.31
C VAL A 27 -6.55 5.85 16.81
N ARG A 28 -7.08 4.88 16.07
CA ARG A 28 -8.48 4.88 15.63
C ARG A 28 -9.04 3.47 15.68
N TYR A 29 -10.29 3.34 16.14
CA TYR A 29 -11.01 2.05 16.18
C TYR A 29 -10.24 0.92 16.87
N ASP A 30 -9.52 1.25 17.95
CA ASP A 30 -8.64 0.30 18.65
C ASP A 30 -7.54 -0.28 17.73
N GLU A 31 -7.02 0.55 16.81
CA GLU A 31 -5.84 0.24 16.01
C GLU A 31 -4.84 1.39 16.07
N LEU A 32 -3.58 1.04 16.31
CA LEU A 32 -2.48 1.98 16.32
C LEU A 32 -1.80 1.99 14.94
N THR A 33 -1.78 3.16 14.32
CA THR A 33 -1.08 3.40 13.05
C THR A 33 0.02 4.43 13.24
N ILE A 34 1.24 4.05 12.89
CA ILE A 34 2.38 4.97 12.81
C ILE A 34 2.68 5.27 11.35
N THR A 35 3.08 6.50 11.06
CA THR A 35 3.62 6.89 9.75
C THR A 35 5.10 7.18 9.92
N VAL A 36 5.93 6.61 9.06
CA VAL A 36 7.38 6.81 9.04
C VAL A 36 7.85 7.16 7.63
N ARG A 37 9.05 7.73 7.51
CA ARG A 37 9.67 8.03 6.22
C ARG A 37 10.22 6.75 5.59
N ALA A 38 10.30 6.73 4.26
CA ALA A 38 10.86 5.58 3.54
C ALA A 38 12.33 5.32 3.91
N GLU A 39 13.12 6.37 4.12
CA GLU A 39 14.54 6.28 4.53
C GLU A 39 14.75 5.66 5.93
N ASP A 40 13.74 5.74 6.79
CA ASP A 40 13.84 5.27 8.19
C ASP A 40 13.29 3.86 8.36
N ILE A 41 12.68 3.24 7.35
CA ILE A 41 11.91 2.00 7.54
C ILE A 41 12.76 0.87 8.10
N LEU A 42 13.97 0.66 7.57
CA LEU A 42 14.84 -0.43 8.01
C LEU A 42 15.21 -0.25 9.49
N ALA A 43 15.68 0.94 9.86
CA ALA A 43 16.04 1.26 11.24
C ALA A 43 14.82 1.17 12.20
N VAL A 44 13.65 1.66 11.76
CA VAL A 44 12.41 1.53 12.53
C VAL A 44 12.05 0.06 12.72
N SER A 45 12.15 -0.75 11.67
CA SER A 45 11.84 -2.18 11.71
C SER A 45 12.75 -2.93 12.67
N GLU A 46 14.06 -2.65 12.67
CA GLU A 46 15.02 -3.22 13.64
C GLU A 46 14.63 -2.82 15.07
N MET A 47 14.35 -1.53 15.31
CA MET A 47 13.95 -1.03 16.63
C MET A 47 12.63 -1.63 17.12
N LEU A 48 11.70 -1.93 16.22
CA LEU A 48 10.41 -2.55 16.56
C LEU A 48 10.56 -4.05 16.87
N HIS A 49 11.43 -4.73 16.15
CA HIS A 49 11.69 -6.17 16.31
C HIS A 49 12.55 -6.44 17.55
N ASP A 50 13.68 -5.77 17.70
CA ASP A 50 14.71 -6.11 18.71
C ASP A 50 14.43 -5.52 20.09
N ASN A 51 13.54 -4.52 20.19
CA ASN A 51 13.25 -3.88 21.47
C ASN A 51 12.33 -4.77 22.33
N PRO A 52 12.75 -5.24 23.52
CA PRO A 52 11.98 -6.17 24.34
C PRO A 52 10.67 -5.59 24.90
N VAL A 53 10.49 -4.27 24.86
CA VAL A 53 9.24 -3.59 25.28
C VAL A 53 8.19 -3.61 24.17
N LEU A 54 8.60 -3.78 22.91
CA LEU A 54 7.72 -3.78 21.73
C LEU A 54 7.59 -5.18 21.13
N SER A 55 8.71 -5.87 20.93
CA SER A 55 8.84 -7.25 20.47
C SER A 55 7.90 -7.61 19.33
N PHE A 56 7.98 -6.88 18.21
CA PHE A 56 7.18 -7.16 17.02
C PHE A 56 7.81 -8.32 16.21
N ASP A 57 7.57 -9.53 16.70
CA ASP A 57 8.19 -10.76 16.20
C ASP A 57 7.63 -11.23 14.85
N THR A 58 6.40 -10.83 14.49
CA THR A 58 5.68 -11.39 13.33
C THR A 58 5.15 -10.31 12.40
N LEU A 59 5.58 -10.37 11.12
CA LEU A 59 4.93 -9.67 10.02
C LEU A 59 3.71 -10.48 9.55
N ILE A 60 2.53 -9.87 9.64
CA ILE A 60 1.25 -10.46 9.26
C ILE A 60 0.96 -10.22 7.78
N ASP A 61 1.18 -8.99 7.32
CA ASP A 61 0.86 -8.57 5.96
C ASP A 61 1.69 -7.35 5.56
N LEU A 62 1.91 -7.22 4.25
CA LEU A 62 2.46 -6.02 3.62
C LEU A 62 1.67 -5.74 2.34
N CYS A 63 1.08 -4.55 2.28
CA CYS A 63 0.29 -4.14 1.12
C CYS A 63 0.71 -2.77 0.57
N GLY A 64 0.71 -2.66 -0.75
CA GLY A 64 0.85 -1.38 -1.44
C GLY A 64 -0.48 -0.63 -1.51
N ILE A 65 -0.42 0.70 -1.49
CA ILE A 65 -1.56 1.58 -1.67
C ILE A 65 -1.18 2.67 -2.68
N ASP A 66 -2.09 2.93 -3.62
CA ASP A 66 -2.01 4.05 -4.56
C ASP A 66 -3.08 5.09 -4.20
N TYR A 67 -2.63 6.28 -3.79
CA TYR A 67 -3.46 7.40 -3.36
C TYR A 67 -3.90 8.33 -4.50
N LEU A 68 -3.61 8.02 -5.77
CA LEU A 68 -3.89 8.90 -6.92
C LEU A 68 -5.31 9.50 -6.96
N VAL A 69 -6.34 8.71 -6.62
CA VAL A 69 -7.76 9.12 -6.69
C VAL A 69 -8.37 9.26 -5.28
N TYR A 70 -7.57 9.15 -4.23
CA TYR A 70 -8.06 9.13 -2.85
C TYR A 70 -8.35 10.54 -2.34
N GLY A 71 -9.50 11.08 -2.74
CA GLY A 71 -10.12 12.31 -2.23
C GLY A 71 -9.23 13.56 -2.32
N GLU A 72 -9.56 14.49 -3.21
CA GLU A 72 -8.98 15.83 -3.21
C GLU A 72 -9.00 16.41 -1.77
N GLY A 73 -7.81 16.57 -1.17
CA GLY A 73 -7.66 17.13 0.18
C GLY A 73 -7.38 16.15 1.32
N LEU A 74 -7.51 14.82 1.17
CA LEU A 74 -7.11 13.87 2.22
C LEU A 74 -5.59 13.68 2.29
N SER A 75 -4.93 13.82 1.14
CA SER A 75 -3.47 13.94 1.05
C SER A 75 -2.98 15.14 1.89
N ALA A 76 -3.64 16.30 1.79
CA ALA A 76 -3.33 17.46 2.62
C ALA A 76 -3.68 17.24 4.12
N LYS A 77 -4.76 16.50 4.43
CA LYS A 77 -5.24 16.26 5.81
C LYS A 77 -4.35 15.32 6.63
N HIS A 78 -3.53 14.50 5.98
CA HIS A 78 -2.57 13.58 6.62
C HIS A 78 -1.10 13.96 6.38
N GLY A 79 -0.81 15.16 5.84
CA GLY A 79 0.56 15.60 5.54
C GLY A 79 1.21 14.93 4.32
N LEU A 80 0.41 14.32 3.45
CA LEU A 80 0.79 13.50 2.29
C LEU A 80 0.87 14.32 0.99
N ARG A 81 1.18 15.62 1.03
CA ARG A 81 1.23 16.43 -0.20
C ARG A 81 2.23 15.79 -1.17
N ASP A 82 1.75 15.47 -2.36
CA ASP A 82 2.51 14.90 -3.49
C ASP A 82 3.11 13.49 -3.32
N ARG A 83 2.63 12.65 -2.39
CA ARG A 83 3.07 11.24 -2.32
C ARG A 83 1.96 10.27 -2.75
N ARG A 84 2.16 9.61 -3.89
CA ARG A 84 1.19 8.70 -4.53
C ARG A 84 1.19 7.32 -3.89
N PHE A 85 2.36 6.74 -3.67
CA PHE A 85 2.49 5.35 -3.23
C PHE A 85 2.78 5.26 -1.73
N ALA A 86 2.12 4.32 -1.07
CA ALA A 86 2.43 3.92 0.28
C ALA A 86 2.55 2.41 0.39
N VAL A 87 3.38 1.95 1.32
CA VAL A 87 3.43 0.56 1.74
C VAL A 87 2.99 0.50 3.19
N ILE A 88 2.06 -0.39 3.48
CA ILE A 88 1.54 -0.63 4.81
C ILE A 88 2.07 -1.96 5.30
N TYR A 89 2.60 -1.96 6.51
CA TYR A 89 3.03 -3.18 7.20
C TYR A 89 2.08 -3.45 8.35
N HIS A 90 1.70 -4.71 8.53
CA HIS A 90 0.92 -5.19 9.67
C HIS A 90 1.79 -6.08 10.52
N LEU A 91 2.06 -5.64 11.74
CA LEU A 91 2.91 -6.35 12.69
C LEU A 91 2.09 -6.84 13.88
N LEU A 92 2.50 -7.99 14.39
CA LEU A 92 1.97 -8.61 15.60
C LEU A 92 3.14 -8.93 16.53
N SER A 93 3.05 -8.44 17.77
CA SER A 93 3.83 -8.98 18.87
C SER A 93 3.06 -10.15 19.47
N VAL A 94 3.60 -11.36 19.35
CA VAL A 94 2.95 -12.57 19.90
C VAL A 94 3.06 -12.58 21.42
N ASN A 95 4.22 -12.17 21.95
CA ASN A 95 4.50 -12.14 23.37
C ASN A 95 3.62 -11.14 24.14
N LEU A 96 3.44 -9.93 23.60
CA LEU A 96 2.68 -8.86 24.25
C LEU A 96 1.23 -8.75 23.74
N ASN A 97 0.89 -9.54 22.72
CA ASN A 97 -0.41 -9.53 22.03
C ASN A 97 -0.81 -8.11 21.59
N HIS A 98 0.12 -7.41 20.94
CA HIS A 98 -0.08 -6.07 20.41
C HIS A 98 -0.04 -6.07 18.89
N ARG A 99 -0.86 -5.23 18.27
CA ARG A 99 -0.89 -5.03 16.82
C ARG A 99 -0.46 -3.61 16.47
N LEU A 100 0.33 -3.49 15.42
CA LEU A 100 0.80 -2.21 14.91
C LEU A 100 0.66 -2.17 13.39
N ARG A 101 0.14 -1.05 12.89
CA ARG A 101 0.13 -0.73 11.48
C ARG A 101 1.19 0.32 11.20
N ILE A 102 2.14 0.02 10.33
CA ILE A 102 3.11 1.00 9.84
C ILE A 102 2.65 1.48 8.48
N ARG A 103 2.67 2.79 8.26
CA ARG A 103 2.48 3.42 6.96
C ARG A 103 3.80 4.04 6.54
N VAL A 104 4.34 3.58 5.43
CA VAL A 104 5.54 4.13 4.80
C VAL A 104 5.12 4.80 3.51
N LEU A 105 5.60 6.01 3.28
CA LEU A 105 5.27 6.79 2.10
C LEU A 105 6.49 6.88 1.21
N ALA A 106 6.35 6.47 -0.05
CA ALA A 106 7.40 6.65 -1.03
C ALA A 106 7.54 8.14 -1.36
N GLU A 107 8.77 8.61 -1.47
CA GLU A 107 9.04 10.02 -1.80
C GLU A 107 8.85 10.33 -3.29
N ASN A 108 9.17 9.36 -4.14
CA ASN A 108 9.08 9.50 -5.59
C ASN A 108 7.81 8.82 -6.13
N ASN A 109 7.06 9.57 -6.96
CA ASN A 109 5.81 9.11 -7.57
C ASN A 109 6.01 8.31 -8.86
N GLU A 110 7.12 8.49 -9.57
CA GLU A 110 7.41 7.74 -10.80
C GLU A 110 8.09 6.41 -10.48
N PHE A 111 9.10 6.49 -9.61
CA PHE A 111 9.91 5.35 -9.18
C PHE A 111 9.91 5.26 -7.64
N PRO A 112 8.85 4.72 -7.03
CA PRO A 112 8.79 4.53 -5.59
C PRO A 112 9.82 3.47 -5.15
N VAL A 113 10.79 3.89 -4.35
CA VAL A 113 11.83 3.04 -3.76
C VAL A 113 11.69 3.04 -2.25
N ILE A 114 11.72 1.85 -1.64
CA ILE A 114 11.64 1.63 -0.20
C ILE A 114 12.68 0.56 0.16
N ASP A 115 13.25 0.57 1.36
CA ASP A 115 14.17 -0.50 1.78
C ASP A 115 13.40 -1.77 2.14
N SER A 116 13.98 -2.92 1.75
CA SER A 116 13.45 -4.25 2.08
C SER A 116 13.61 -4.53 3.57
N VAL A 117 12.62 -5.18 4.16
CA VAL A 117 12.65 -5.66 5.56
C VAL A 117 12.79 -7.18 5.64
N THR A 118 13.20 -7.82 4.53
CA THR A 118 13.34 -9.28 4.45
C THR A 118 14.37 -9.88 5.40
N GLU A 119 15.42 -9.13 5.73
CA GLU A 119 16.43 -9.57 6.70
C GLU A 119 15.86 -9.68 8.13
N ILE A 120 14.89 -8.83 8.46
CA ILE A 120 14.25 -8.77 9.78
C ILE A 120 13.09 -9.77 9.83
N TRP A 121 12.18 -9.70 8.86
CA TRP A 121 11.06 -10.62 8.74
C TRP A 121 11.14 -11.38 7.40
N PRO A 122 11.58 -12.65 7.40
CA PRO A 122 11.71 -13.44 6.17
C PRO A 122 10.38 -13.61 5.40
N ALA A 123 9.24 -13.50 6.10
CA ALA A 123 7.91 -13.51 5.49
C ALA A 123 7.68 -12.35 4.50
N ALA A 124 8.40 -11.24 4.65
CA ALA A 124 8.27 -10.05 3.79
C ALA A 124 8.61 -10.33 2.32
N ASN A 125 9.41 -11.37 2.04
CA ASN A 125 9.92 -11.64 0.69
C ASN A 125 8.79 -11.75 -0.35
N TRP A 126 7.75 -12.52 -0.03
CA TRP A 126 6.63 -12.72 -0.95
C TRP A 126 5.76 -11.47 -1.08
N PHE A 127 5.50 -10.77 0.03
CA PHE A 127 4.68 -9.57 0.01
C PHE A 127 5.36 -8.37 -0.67
N GLU A 128 6.67 -8.22 -0.50
CA GLU A 128 7.45 -7.19 -1.21
C GLU A 128 7.44 -7.45 -2.71
N ARG A 129 7.53 -8.72 -3.13
CA ARG A 129 7.38 -9.10 -4.55
C ARG A 129 5.97 -8.86 -5.08
N GLU A 130 4.93 -9.10 -4.28
CA GLU A 130 3.56 -8.79 -4.65
C GLU A 130 3.35 -7.27 -4.80
N ALA A 131 3.84 -6.47 -3.85
CA ALA A 131 3.77 -5.02 -3.92
C ALA A 131 4.56 -4.46 -5.12
N PHE A 132 5.69 -5.08 -5.46
CA PHE A 132 6.43 -4.78 -6.69
C PHE A 132 5.62 -5.12 -7.95
N ASP A 133 5.00 -6.28 -8.02
CA ASP A 133 4.27 -6.72 -9.21
C ASP A 133 2.97 -5.93 -9.45
N LEU A 134 2.24 -5.61 -8.38
CA LEU A 134 0.92 -4.99 -8.47
C LEU A 134 0.96 -3.46 -8.48
N TYR A 135 1.89 -2.85 -7.74
CA TYR A 135 2.02 -1.39 -7.60
C TYR A 135 3.31 -0.84 -8.22
N GLY A 136 4.29 -1.68 -8.54
CA GLY A 136 5.58 -1.22 -9.05
C GLY A 136 6.46 -0.54 -8.01
N VAL A 137 6.32 -0.89 -6.73
CA VAL A 137 7.19 -0.41 -5.65
C VAL A 137 8.47 -1.23 -5.62
N VAL A 138 9.62 -0.57 -5.75
CA VAL A 138 10.93 -1.21 -5.78
C VAL A 138 11.47 -1.32 -4.36
N PHE A 139 11.85 -2.52 -3.95
CA PHE A 139 12.45 -2.77 -2.64
C PHE A 139 13.97 -2.92 -2.75
N SER A 140 14.70 -1.95 -2.20
CA SER A 140 16.17 -1.97 -2.15
C SER A 140 16.66 -3.02 -1.15
N GLY A 141 17.62 -3.86 -1.54
CA GLY A 141 18.15 -4.92 -0.68
C GLY A 141 17.37 -6.24 -0.72
N HIS A 142 16.28 -6.34 -1.48
CA HIS A 142 15.55 -7.59 -1.64
C HIS A 142 16.37 -8.63 -2.43
N PRO A 143 16.43 -9.92 -2.01
CA PRO A 143 17.29 -10.93 -2.64
C PRO A 143 16.88 -11.35 -4.06
N ASP A 144 15.57 -11.41 -4.36
CA ASP A 144 15.04 -11.81 -5.68
C ASP A 144 13.76 -11.03 -6.01
N LEU A 145 13.91 -9.77 -6.40
CA LEU A 145 12.76 -8.92 -6.74
C LEU A 145 12.30 -9.16 -8.18
N ARG A 146 11.29 -10.03 -8.32
CA ARG A 146 10.65 -10.34 -9.61
C ARG A 146 9.14 -10.54 -9.45
N ARG A 147 8.43 -10.39 -10.57
CA ARG A 147 6.97 -10.62 -10.69
C ARG A 147 6.58 -12.01 -10.15
N ILE A 148 5.36 -12.12 -9.65
CA ILE A 148 4.89 -13.36 -8.98
C ILE A 148 3.44 -13.72 -9.31
N LEU A 149 2.58 -12.73 -9.53
CA LEU A 149 1.16 -12.92 -9.87
C LEU A 149 0.89 -12.64 -11.35
N THR A 150 1.55 -11.64 -11.94
CA THR A 150 1.34 -11.30 -13.34
C THR A 150 2.07 -12.25 -14.27
N ASP A 151 1.56 -12.36 -15.49
CA ASP A 151 2.18 -13.15 -16.55
C ASP A 151 3.58 -12.63 -16.90
N TYR A 152 4.44 -13.51 -17.41
CA TYR A 152 5.85 -13.22 -17.68
C TYR A 152 6.06 -12.04 -18.65
N GLY A 153 5.15 -11.89 -19.63
CA GLY A 153 5.17 -10.80 -20.60
C GLY A 153 4.31 -9.60 -20.23
N PHE A 154 3.76 -9.54 -19.02
CA PHE A 154 2.83 -8.50 -18.64
C PHE A 154 3.52 -7.13 -18.53
N ILE A 155 2.94 -6.13 -19.20
CA ILE A 155 3.45 -4.75 -19.22
C ILE A 155 2.53 -3.88 -18.37
N GLY A 156 3.09 -3.32 -17.30
CA GLY A 156 2.36 -2.47 -16.35
C GLY A 156 2.20 -3.12 -14.98
N ASN A 157 1.42 -2.43 -14.13
CA ASN A 157 1.16 -2.74 -12.73
C ASN A 157 -0.36 -2.66 -12.48
N PRO A 158 -1.07 -3.80 -12.33
CA PRO A 158 -2.54 -3.84 -12.40
C PRO A 158 -3.29 -3.01 -11.37
N PHE A 159 -2.75 -2.84 -10.15
CA PHE A 159 -3.47 -2.20 -9.03
C PHE A 159 -3.22 -0.71 -8.91
N ARG A 160 -2.45 -0.13 -9.83
CA ARG A 160 -2.36 1.32 -9.95
C ARG A 160 -3.67 1.88 -10.49
N LYS A 161 -4.09 3.04 -9.99
CA LYS A 161 -5.40 3.64 -10.32
C LYS A 161 -5.50 4.21 -11.74
N ASP A 162 -4.36 4.38 -12.41
CA ASP A 162 -4.23 4.73 -13.82
C ASP A 162 -4.33 3.51 -14.75
N PHE A 163 -4.27 2.28 -14.23
CA PHE A 163 -4.36 1.07 -15.04
C PHE A 163 -5.83 0.69 -15.32
N PRO A 164 -6.20 0.39 -16.58
CA PRO A 164 -7.58 0.04 -16.94
C PRO A 164 -7.97 -1.32 -16.36
N LEU A 165 -9.23 -1.47 -15.93
CA LEU A 165 -9.72 -2.70 -15.29
C LEU A 165 -9.57 -3.94 -16.20
N THR A 166 -9.81 -3.80 -17.50
CA THR A 166 -9.68 -4.90 -18.48
C THR A 166 -8.23 -5.14 -18.89
N GLY A 167 -7.31 -4.24 -18.56
CA GLY A 167 -5.95 -4.22 -19.08
C GLY A 167 -5.88 -3.79 -20.55
N TYR A 168 -4.68 -3.92 -21.13
CA TYR A 168 -4.41 -3.53 -22.52
C TYR A 168 -4.40 -4.71 -23.48
N VAL A 169 -4.23 -5.93 -22.97
CA VAL A 169 -3.98 -7.14 -23.75
C VAL A 169 -4.91 -8.26 -23.33
N GLU A 170 -5.48 -8.96 -24.31
CA GLU A 170 -6.21 -10.22 -24.15
C GLU A 170 -5.47 -11.36 -24.84
N MET A 171 -5.66 -12.59 -24.34
CA MET A 171 -5.05 -13.78 -24.91
C MET A 171 -6.07 -14.57 -25.71
N ARG A 172 -5.72 -15.00 -26.93
CA ARG A 172 -6.50 -15.96 -27.72
C ARG A 172 -5.65 -17.09 -28.27
N TYR A 173 -6.24 -18.27 -28.44
CA TYR A 173 -5.60 -19.35 -29.17
C TYR A 173 -5.71 -19.10 -30.68
N ASP A 174 -4.59 -19.17 -31.38
CA ASP A 174 -4.54 -19.11 -32.84
C ASP A 174 -4.34 -20.52 -33.42
N ALA A 175 -5.34 -21.00 -34.17
CA ALA A 175 -5.35 -22.35 -34.72
C ALA A 175 -4.35 -22.52 -35.88
N GLU A 176 -4.03 -21.46 -36.62
CA GLU A 176 -3.06 -21.52 -37.72
C GLU A 176 -1.64 -21.60 -37.18
N GLN A 177 -1.33 -20.79 -36.18
CA GLN A 177 -0.01 -20.75 -35.54
C GLN A 177 0.17 -21.81 -34.44
N LYS A 178 -0.91 -22.50 -34.04
CA LYS A 178 -0.97 -23.47 -32.94
C LYS A 178 -0.37 -22.96 -31.64
N ARG A 179 -0.59 -21.68 -31.32
CA ARG A 179 -0.07 -21.03 -30.10
C ARG A 179 -1.06 -20.02 -29.55
N VAL A 180 -0.88 -19.68 -28.27
CA VAL A 180 -1.58 -18.55 -27.64
C VAL A 180 -0.89 -17.26 -28.09
N ILE A 181 -1.68 -16.29 -28.56
CA ILE A 181 -1.20 -14.96 -28.95
C ILE A 181 -1.81 -13.88 -28.05
N TYR A 182 -1.07 -12.79 -27.94
CA TYR A 182 -1.45 -11.57 -27.23
C TYR A 182 -2.00 -10.57 -28.26
N GLN A 183 -3.22 -10.09 -28.07
CA GLN A 183 -3.82 -9.07 -28.91
C GLN A 183 -4.39 -7.94 -28.06
N PRO A 184 -4.55 -6.71 -28.60
CA PRO A 184 -5.22 -5.64 -27.88
C PRO A 184 -6.64 -6.03 -27.47
N VAL A 185 -7.07 -5.58 -26.30
CA VAL A 185 -8.43 -5.84 -25.79
C VAL A 185 -9.47 -5.34 -26.78
N SER A 186 -10.41 -6.23 -27.12
CA SER A 186 -11.54 -5.95 -28.04
C SER A 186 -12.85 -5.63 -27.30
N ILE A 187 -12.85 -5.77 -25.97
CA ILE A 187 -14.03 -5.62 -25.11
C ILE A 187 -14.31 -4.12 -24.90
N GLU A 188 -15.50 -3.67 -25.31
CA GLU A 188 -15.99 -2.34 -24.96
C GLU A 188 -16.37 -2.29 -23.46
N PRO A 189 -15.94 -1.26 -22.72
CA PRO A 189 -16.33 -1.09 -21.32
C PRO A 189 -17.85 -0.97 -21.20
N ARG A 190 -18.48 -1.88 -20.46
CA ARG A 190 -19.90 -1.72 -20.09
C ARG A 190 -20.00 -0.72 -18.94
N GLU A 191 -20.29 0.53 -19.25
CA GLU A 191 -20.66 1.53 -18.25
C GLU A 191 -22.06 1.21 -17.72
N ILE A 192 -22.15 0.59 -16.53
CA ILE A 192 -23.43 0.30 -15.84
C ILE A 192 -23.93 1.56 -15.10
N THR A 193 -23.07 2.56 -14.95
CA THR A 193 -23.44 3.82 -14.28
C THR A 193 -24.39 4.60 -15.18
N PRO A 194 -25.65 4.85 -14.75
CA PRO A 194 -26.54 5.68 -15.54
C PRO A 194 -25.93 7.09 -15.63
N HIS A 195 -25.81 7.63 -16.83
CA HIS A 195 -25.48 9.04 -16.99
C HIS A 195 -26.57 9.86 -16.29
N VAL A 196 -26.25 10.46 -15.15
CA VAL A 196 -27.13 11.43 -14.50
C VAL A 196 -26.98 12.74 -15.27
N ILE A 197 -27.79 12.91 -16.32
CA ILE A 197 -27.96 14.20 -16.98
C ILE A 197 -28.69 15.08 -15.98
N ARG A 198 -27.97 16.00 -15.33
CA ARG A 198 -28.59 17.06 -14.53
C ARG A 198 -28.96 18.18 -15.49
N GLU A 199 -30.25 18.44 -15.65
CA GLU A 199 -30.73 19.61 -16.40
C GLU A 199 -30.25 20.91 -15.70
N GLU A 200 -30.05 21.99 -16.47
CA GLU A 200 -29.51 23.27 -15.96
C GLU A 200 -30.30 23.85 -14.77
N TYR A 201 -31.59 23.48 -14.63
CA TYR A 201 -32.49 23.96 -13.57
C TYR A 201 -32.73 22.93 -12.44
N TYR A 202 -31.91 21.88 -12.32
CA TYR A 202 -32.06 20.86 -11.28
C TYR A 202 -31.72 21.43 -9.89
N GLY A 203 -32.71 22.10 -9.28
CA GLY A 203 -32.60 22.70 -7.94
C GLY A 203 -33.14 24.13 -7.81
N ASP A 204 -33.63 24.74 -8.90
CA ASP A 204 -34.26 26.06 -8.81
C ASP A 204 -35.64 25.92 -8.17
N CYS A 205 -35.70 26.16 -6.85
CA CYS A 205 -36.93 26.49 -6.17
C CYS A 205 -37.38 27.87 -6.69
N GLU A 206 -38.40 27.92 -7.53
CA GLU A 206 -39.12 29.18 -7.81
C GLU A 206 -39.47 29.82 -6.45
N SER A 207 -38.89 31.00 -6.21
CA SER A 207 -39.10 31.83 -5.04
C SER A 207 -40.45 32.53 -5.06
#